data_AF-A0A8J6MLD6-F1
#
_entry.id   AF-A0A8J6MLD6-F1
#
_cell.length_a   1.000
_cell.length_b   1.000
_cell.length_c   1.000
_cell.angle_alpha   90.00
_cell.angle_beta   90.00
_cell.angle_gamma   90.00
#
_symmetry.space_group_name_H-M   'P 1'
#
loop_
_entity.id
_entity.type
_entity.pdbx_description
1 polymer ?
#
loop_
_entity_poly.entity_id
_entity_poly.type
_entity_poly.pdbx_seq_one_letter_code
_entity_poly.pdbx_strand_id
1 'polypeptide(L)'
;MALEDKSHIVASIKVYLQDANQKEVYFGDFDRTTCVDGLPTVWASSFSSVFGDHRFDIDFTSLADHKANVIGVKTGQERFQVQTDAYPKAIATQGLCDLPFRTDSTHLPAGSEAGKELMSILKTVAPDCSFGTDKDGHLECGIQHGSAPELRGRLETLTKNMSTKWNHQPYLLIRRLTLTRQLLEASQQNDDLKAIHKFCRITEFSLPHELPLSFRSLNWQSKVCRDKNPNKDLMMIGLDQSVREIEALARRIEDTSLIGTFTLAVPFDKSPVKEYWITLQPMDLPVLAKSDSPNTSTCVWHPIFADQMDKTIIAVELGQLASPSKKSFCTPVPDLAKNVKAADHYIRASIASEMEFPIVNGQSRQLRLPTGDYKFSITQLNGPFSEEMFTTEEIIPISIGQISWKTKPHLVIKSW
;
A
#
# COMPACT_ATOMS: atom_id res chain seq x y z
N MET A 1 -25.53 -5.95 57.82
CA MET A 1 -24.59 -6.45 56.78
C MET A 1 -25.12 -5.96 55.45
N ALA A 2 -24.52 -4.89 54.94
CA ALA A 2 -24.87 -4.36 53.62
C ALA A 2 -24.35 -5.33 52.57
N LEU A 3 -25.22 -5.76 51.66
CA LEU A 3 -24.83 -6.44 50.44
C LEU A 3 -24.02 -5.44 49.61
N GLU A 4 -22.70 -5.62 49.58
CA GLU A 4 -21.85 -4.94 48.60
C GLU A 4 -22.24 -5.42 47.21
N ASP A 5 -22.72 -4.47 46.43
CA ASP A 5 -23.06 -4.58 45.03
C ASP A 5 -21.83 -5.06 44.23
N LYS A 6 -21.86 -6.31 43.77
CA LYS A 6 -20.84 -6.93 42.91
C LYS A 6 -21.10 -6.65 41.42
N SER A 7 -21.60 -5.47 41.08
CA SER A 7 -21.83 -5.06 39.70
C SER A 7 -20.76 -4.05 39.27
N HIS A 8 -20.12 -4.35 38.14
CA HIS A 8 -19.08 -3.54 37.47
C HIS A 8 -17.63 -3.72 37.97
N ILE A 9 -17.07 -4.93 37.80
CA ILE A 9 -15.62 -5.05 37.57
C ILE A 9 -15.37 -4.59 36.14
N VAL A 10 -14.77 -3.42 35.97
CA VAL A 10 -14.38 -2.93 34.65
C VAL A 10 -13.04 -3.57 34.29
N ALA A 11 -13.01 -4.47 33.30
CA ALA A 11 -11.78 -5.14 32.87
C ALA A 11 -10.89 -4.24 31.97
N SER A 12 -11.48 -3.22 31.35
CA SER A 12 -10.81 -2.36 30.37
C SER A 12 -10.73 -0.92 30.89
N ILE A 13 -9.52 -0.38 31.04
CA ILE A 13 -9.32 1.00 31.53
C ILE A 13 -9.03 1.91 30.33
N LYS A 14 -9.80 2.99 30.20
CA LYS A 14 -9.57 4.02 29.18
C LYS A 14 -8.41 4.94 29.60
N VAL A 15 -7.50 5.22 28.68
CA VAL A 15 -6.36 6.09 28.93
C VAL A 15 -6.47 7.36 28.08
N TYR A 16 -6.44 8.49 28.76
CA TYR A 16 -6.42 9.81 28.15
C TYR A 16 -5.06 10.48 28.35
N LEU A 17 -4.50 11.07 27.29
CA LEU A 17 -3.34 11.94 27.37
C LEU A 17 -3.82 13.39 27.53
N GLN A 18 -3.42 14.05 28.61
CA GLN A 18 -3.86 15.40 28.94
C GLN A 18 -2.74 16.41 28.74
N ASP A 19 -2.98 17.45 27.95
CA ASP A 19 -2.02 18.54 27.74
C ASP A 19 -2.00 19.54 28.92
N ALA A 20 -1.10 20.54 28.85
CA ALA A 20 -0.96 21.57 29.87
C ALA A 20 -2.20 22.48 30.01
N ASN A 21 -3.07 22.51 29.00
CA ASN A 21 -4.32 23.29 28.96
C ASN A 21 -5.53 22.43 29.37
N GLN A 22 -5.30 21.25 29.96
CA GLN A 22 -6.33 20.27 30.33
C GLN A 22 -7.12 19.69 29.15
N LYS A 23 -6.63 19.86 27.91
CA LYS A 23 -7.21 19.19 26.76
C LYS A 23 -6.86 17.71 26.81
N GLU A 24 -7.89 16.87 26.80
CA GLU A 24 -7.75 15.43 26.86
C GLU A 24 -7.79 14.81 25.47
N VAL A 25 -6.97 13.78 25.29
CA VAL A 25 -6.86 13.01 24.06
C VAL A 25 -7.05 11.56 24.39
N TYR A 26 -8.10 10.95 23.87
CA TYR A 26 -8.27 9.51 24.01
C TYR A 26 -7.15 8.78 23.24
N PHE A 27 -6.31 8.03 23.97
CA PHE A 27 -5.25 7.22 23.36
C PHE A 27 -5.72 5.81 23.04
N GLY A 28 -6.38 5.17 23.99
CA GLY A 28 -6.79 3.78 23.88
C GLY A 28 -7.16 3.17 25.22
N ASP A 29 -7.53 1.90 25.17
CA ASP A 29 -7.89 1.10 26.32
C ASP A 29 -6.81 0.04 26.58
N PHE A 30 -6.63 -0.37 27.83
CA PHE A 30 -5.86 -1.58 28.13
C PHE A 30 -6.66 -2.53 29.04
N ASP A 31 -6.40 -3.82 28.90
CA ASP A 31 -6.97 -4.85 29.77
C ASP A 31 -6.10 -5.00 31.02
N ARG A 32 -6.67 -4.67 32.19
CA ARG A 32 -5.95 -4.75 33.47
C ARG A 32 -5.50 -6.17 33.85
N THR A 33 -6.13 -7.19 33.27
CA THR A 33 -5.75 -8.59 33.53
C THR A 33 -4.47 -8.99 32.81
N THR A 34 -3.97 -8.15 31.90
CA THR A 34 -2.79 -8.41 31.08
C THR A 34 -1.52 -7.75 31.63
N CYS A 35 -1.51 -7.32 32.88
CA CYS A 35 -0.36 -6.65 33.48
C CYS A 35 0.78 -7.63 33.81
N VAL A 36 2.00 -7.30 33.37
CA VAL A 36 3.25 -8.01 33.69
C VAL A 36 4.29 -6.97 34.10
N ASP A 37 4.88 -7.12 35.29
CA ASP A 37 5.88 -6.19 35.84
C ASP A 37 5.49 -4.70 35.75
N GLY A 38 4.22 -4.41 36.09
CA GLY A 38 3.65 -3.06 36.07
C GLY A 38 3.29 -2.53 34.67
N LEU A 39 3.63 -3.24 33.60
CA LEU A 39 3.28 -2.88 32.22
C LEU A 39 1.96 -3.55 31.82
N PRO A 40 0.92 -2.79 31.43
CA PRO A 40 -0.22 -3.36 30.74
C PRO A 40 0.24 -3.90 29.38
N THR A 41 0.10 -5.20 29.14
CA THR A 41 0.68 -5.80 27.94
C THR A 41 -0.22 -5.73 26.72
N VAL A 42 -1.54 -5.63 26.86
CA VAL A 42 -2.47 -5.56 25.73
C VAL A 42 -3.24 -4.24 25.74
N TRP A 43 -3.09 -3.48 24.66
CA TRP A 43 -3.74 -2.19 24.43
C TRP A 43 -4.59 -2.25 23.17
N ALA A 44 -5.75 -1.62 23.17
CA ALA A 44 -6.55 -1.32 21.99
C ALA A 44 -6.54 0.20 21.77
N SER A 45 -5.94 0.65 20.68
CA SER A 45 -5.85 2.07 20.35
C SER A 45 -6.53 2.34 19.02
N SER A 46 -7.00 3.58 18.86
CA SER A 46 -7.63 4.02 17.63
C SER A 46 -7.33 5.49 17.33
N PHE A 47 -7.29 5.82 16.06
CA PHE A 47 -7.23 7.21 15.60
C PHE A 47 -7.93 7.38 14.26
N SER A 48 -8.23 8.63 13.91
CA SER A 48 -8.78 8.97 12.60
C SER A 48 -7.69 9.49 11.65
N SER A 49 -7.87 9.27 10.35
CA SER A 49 -7.04 9.88 9.30
C SER A 49 -7.93 10.33 8.14
N VAL A 50 -7.33 11.00 7.16
CA VAL A 50 -8.06 11.33 5.91
C VAL A 50 -8.61 10.09 5.21
N PHE A 51 -7.98 8.92 5.40
CA PHE A 51 -8.33 7.66 4.73
C PHE A 51 -9.24 6.74 5.55
N GLY A 52 -9.68 7.16 6.74
CA GLY A 52 -10.65 6.41 7.55
C GLY A 52 -10.35 6.46 9.04
N ASP A 53 -11.10 5.65 9.79
CA ASP A 53 -10.82 5.38 11.19
C ASP A 53 -9.99 4.11 11.31
N HIS A 54 -9.07 4.12 12.25
CA HIS A 54 -8.02 3.13 12.38
C HIS A 54 -8.09 2.52 13.75
N ARG A 55 -8.16 1.20 13.84
CA ARG A 55 -8.07 0.47 15.10
C ARG A 55 -6.99 -0.58 15.03
N PHE A 56 -6.20 -0.66 16.09
CA PHE A 56 -5.14 -1.65 16.24
C PHE A 56 -4.97 -2.04 17.70
N ASP A 57 -4.61 -3.30 17.90
CA ASP A 57 -4.24 -3.84 19.20
C ASP A 57 -2.71 -3.85 19.29
N ILE A 58 -2.12 -3.28 20.34
CA ILE A 58 -0.69 -3.32 20.64
C ILE A 58 -0.45 -4.35 21.74
N ASP A 59 0.46 -5.29 21.50
CA ASP A 59 0.79 -6.42 22.37
C ASP A 59 2.28 -6.38 22.77
N PHE A 60 2.53 -6.05 24.03
CA PHE A 60 3.86 -6.07 24.67
C PHE A 60 4.21 -7.40 25.34
N THR A 61 3.36 -8.43 25.26
CA THR A 61 3.55 -9.69 26.02
C THR A 61 4.93 -10.30 25.78
N SER A 62 5.40 -10.33 24.53
CA SER A 62 6.73 -10.89 24.20
C SER A 62 7.88 -10.09 24.82
N LEU A 63 7.71 -8.77 24.93
CA LEU A 63 8.68 -7.86 25.52
C LEU A 63 8.66 -7.96 27.05
N ALA A 64 7.48 -8.04 27.64
CA ALA A 64 7.28 -8.16 29.09
C ALA A 64 7.74 -9.50 29.64
N ASP A 65 7.47 -10.60 28.93
CA ASP A 65 7.97 -11.93 29.28
C ASP A 65 9.47 -12.12 29.00
N HIS A 66 10.17 -11.07 28.54
CA HIS A 66 11.58 -11.12 28.12
C HIS A 66 11.89 -12.20 27.07
N LYS A 67 10.90 -12.60 26.27
CA LYS A 67 11.05 -13.63 25.22
C LYS A 67 11.70 -13.04 23.97
N ALA A 68 11.30 -11.83 23.58
CA ALA A 68 11.81 -11.14 22.42
C ALA A 68 11.60 -9.63 22.53
N ASN A 69 12.52 -8.84 21.96
CA ASN A 69 12.45 -7.38 21.94
C ASN A 69 11.51 -6.89 20.82
N VAL A 70 10.29 -7.40 20.78
CA VAL A 70 9.29 -7.11 19.76
C VAL A 70 7.96 -6.72 20.40
N ILE A 71 7.28 -5.80 19.74
CA ILE A 71 5.90 -5.40 20.04
C ILE A 71 5.02 -6.02 18.94
N GLY A 72 4.08 -6.85 19.33
CA GLY A 72 3.05 -7.35 18.43
C GLY A 72 2.05 -6.25 18.15
N VAL A 73 1.60 -6.12 16.91
CA VAL A 73 0.53 -5.19 16.57
C VAL A 73 -0.43 -5.88 15.63
N LYS A 74 -1.72 -5.73 15.91
CA LYS A 74 -2.80 -6.39 15.18
C LYS A 74 -3.76 -5.34 14.65
N THR A 75 -4.14 -5.45 13.39
CA THR A 75 -5.11 -4.55 12.74
C THR A 75 -6.09 -5.41 11.93
N GLY A 76 -7.36 -5.40 12.31
CA GLY A 76 -8.35 -6.33 11.76
C GLY A 76 -7.92 -7.80 11.90
N GLN A 77 -7.73 -8.48 10.76
CA GLN A 77 -7.26 -9.88 10.69
C GLN A 77 -5.73 -10.01 10.65
N GLU A 78 -5.02 -8.91 10.45
CA GLU A 78 -3.59 -8.89 10.17
C GLU A 78 -2.77 -8.68 11.44
N ARG A 79 -1.56 -9.25 11.45
CA ARG A 79 -0.62 -9.16 12.59
C ARG A 79 0.79 -8.88 12.10
N PHE A 80 1.49 -7.99 12.78
CA PHE A 80 2.89 -7.68 12.50
C PHE A 80 3.68 -7.53 13.80
N GLN A 81 5.00 -7.55 13.68
CA GLN A 81 5.92 -7.41 14.80
C GLN A 81 6.84 -6.23 14.53
N VAL A 82 6.96 -5.37 15.54
CA VAL A 82 7.82 -4.19 15.50
C VAL A 82 8.96 -4.42 16.47
N GLN A 83 10.19 -4.41 15.95
CA GLN A 83 11.38 -4.47 16.79
C GLN A 83 11.48 -3.19 17.63
N THR A 84 11.67 -3.34 18.93
CA THR A 84 11.99 -2.23 19.83
C THR A 84 13.37 -2.46 20.42
N ASP A 85 14.09 -1.37 20.71
CA ASP A 85 15.40 -1.42 21.35
C ASP A 85 15.29 -1.31 22.89
N ALA A 86 14.10 -0.99 23.44
CA ALA A 86 13.91 -0.78 24.88
C ALA A 86 12.54 -1.26 25.42
N TYR A 87 12.54 -1.67 26.69
CA TYR A 87 11.35 -1.90 27.51
C TYR A 87 10.73 -0.55 27.93
N PRO A 88 9.40 -0.35 27.81
CA PRO A 88 8.73 0.91 28.14
C PRO A 88 8.61 1.10 29.66
N LYS A 89 9.69 1.58 30.27
CA LYS A 89 9.81 1.73 31.72
C LYS A 89 8.89 2.82 32.27
N ALA A 90 8.69 3.91 31.53
CA ALA A 90 7.84 5.00 32.01
C ALA A 90 6.37 4.57 32.06
N ILE A 91 5.88 3.82 31.07
CA ILE A 91 4.53 3.22 31.12
C ILE A 91 4.40 2.27 32.32
N ALA A 92 5.38 1.37 32.50
CA ALA A 92 5.35 0.35 33.56
C ALA A 92 5.36 0.94 34.98
N THR A 93 5.93 2.14 35.16
CA THR A 93 6.07 2.80 36.47
C THR A 93 4.96 3.80 36.79
N GLN A 94 4.00 4.03 35.89
CA GLN A 94 2.87 4.93 36.14
C GLN A 94 1.79 4.36 37.07
N GLY A 95 1.94 3.13 37.57
CA GLY A 95 0.96 2.50 38.46
C GLY A 95 -0.39 2.21 37.77
N LEU A 96 -0.41 2.12 36.43
CA LEU A 96 -1.62 1.83 35.66
C LEU A 96 -2.24 0.48 36.06
N CYS A 97 -1.40 -0.50 36.36
CA CYS A 97 -1.82 -1.83 36.79
C CYS A 97 -2.34 -1.88 38.24
N ASP A 98 -2.04 -0.87 39.06
CA ASP A 98 -2.43 -0.79 40.48
C ASP A 98 -3.69 0.05 40.69
N LEU A 99 -4.31 0.54 39.61
CA LEU A 99 -5.53 1.35 39.68
C LEU A 99 -6.70 0.55 40.30
N PRO A 100 -7.52 1.17 41.16
CA PRO A 100 -8.65 0.51 41.80
C PRO A 100 -9.61 -0.18 40.83
N PHE A 101 -10.20 -1.32 41.21
CA PHE A 101 -11.08 -2.11 40.35
C PHE A 101 -12.29 -1.35 39.76
N ARG A 102 -12.71 -0.26 40.41
CA ARG A 102 -13.82 0.60 39.96
C ARG A 102 -13.40 1.72 38.99
N THR A 103 -12.10 1.91 38.77
CA THR A 103 -11.58 2.91 37.84
C THR A 103 -11.85 2.44 36.40
N ASP A 104 -12.61 3.25 35.67
CA ASP A 104 -12.97 3.06 34.26
C ASP A 104 -12.07 3.86 33.30
N SER A 105 -11.42 4.92 33.81
CA SER A 105 -10.58 5.83 33.05
C SER A 105 -9.44 6.40 33.90
N THR A 106 -8.35 6.77 33.23
CA THR A 106 -7.20 7.43 33.84
C THR A 106 -6.58 8.45 32.88
N HIS A 107 -5.86 9.43 33.44
CA HIS A 107 -5.29 10.55 32.71
C HIS A 107 -3.78 10.58 32.94
N LEU A 108 -3.01 10.63 31.85
CA LEU A 108 -1.57 10.78 31.87
C LEU A 108 -1.20 12.14 31.28
N PRO A 109 -0.27 12.90 31.88
CA PRO A 109 0.20 14.13 31.25
C PRO A 109 0.87 13.81 29.91
N ALA A 110 0.42 14.44 28.81
CA ALA A 110 0.94 14.19 27.46
C ALA A 110 2.45 14.46 27.34
N GLY A 111 2.96 15.43 28.12
CA GLY A 111 4.39 15.75 28.20
C GLY A 111 5.21 14.83 29.11
N SER A 112 4.58 13.90 29.84
CA SER A 112 5.30 12.93 30.68
C SER A 112 6.08 11.92 29.83
N GLU A 113 7.09 11.28 30.43
CA GLU A 113 7.85 10.22 29.75
C GLU A 113 6.95 9.04 29.33
N ALA A 114 5.92 8.70 30.12
CA ALA A 114 4.95 7.68 29.76
C ALA A 114 4.09 8.07 28.54
N GLY A 115 3.64 9.32 28.50
CA GLY A 115 2.95 9.87 27.33
C GLY A 115 3.83 9.85 26.07
N LYS A 116 5.12 10.21 26.21
CA LYS A 116 6.09 10.15 25.11
C LYS A 116 6.36 8.72 24.64
N GLU A 117 6.49 7.76 25.55
CA GLU A 117 6.66 6.34 25.22
C GLU A 117 5.45 5.83 24.42
N LEU A 118 4.21 6.07 24.89
CA LEU A 118 2.97 5.71 24.18
C LEU A 118 2.93 6.31 22.76
N MET A 119 3.23 7.60 22.63
CA MET A 119 3.27 8.27 21.32
C MET A 119 4.41 7.78 20.43
N SER A 120 5.54 7.34 21.00
CA SER A 120 6.66 6.80 20.23
C SER A 120 6.31 5.47 19.54
N ILE A 121 5.50 4.64 20.19
CA ILE A 121 5.00 3.39 19.62
C ILE A 121 4.13 3.70 18.40
N LEU A 122 3.21 4.67 18.53
CA LEU A 122 2.37 5.13 17.43
C LEU A 122 3.19 5.64 16.24
N LYS A 123 4.23 6.44 16.51
CA LYS A 123 5.16 6.92 15.47
C LYS A 123 6.00 5.80 14.85
N THR A 124 6.23 4.71 15.57
CA THR A 124 6.94 3.55 15.01
C THR A 124 6.04 2.75 14.09
N VAL A 125 4.76 2.58 14.48
CA VAL A 125 3.78 1.86 13.65
C VAL A 125 3.24 2.68 12.51
N ALA A 126 3.24 4.02 12.58
CA ALA A 126 2.74 4.94 11.56
C ALA A 126 3.65 6.19 11.47
N PRO A 127 4.84 6.07 10.85
CA PRO A 127 5.90 7.09 10.88
C PRO A 127 5.60 8.35 10.10
N ASP A 128 4.72 8.28 9.09
CA ASP A 128 4.32 9.43 8.29
C ASP A 128 3.16 10.23 8.94
N CYS A 129 2.68 9.79 10.11
CA CYS A 129 1.68 10.49 10.90
C CYS A 129 2.29 11.56 11.80
N SER A 130 1.79 12.78 11.64
CA SER A 130 1.81 13.81 12.67
C SER A 130 0.56 13.65 13.53
N PHE A 131 0.70 13.00 14.69
CA PHE A 131 -0.41 12.80 15.59
C PHE A 131 -0.82 14.09 16.30
N GLY A 132 -2.09 14.42 16.17
CA GLY A 132 -2.78 15.52 16.82
C GLY A 132 -4.10 15.06 17.42
N THR A 133 -5.00 16.01 17.61
CA THR A 133 -6.29 15.79 18.27
C THR A 133 -7.38 16.37 17.41
N ASP A 134 -8.43 15.60 17.14
CA ASP A 134 -9.58 16.11 16.42
C ASP A 134 -10.44 17.03 17.33
N LYS A 135 -11.62 17.42 16.82
CA LYS A 135 -12.57 18.27 17.54
C LYS A 135 -13.26 17.56 18.71
N ASP A 136 -13.32 16.24 18.67
CA ASP A 136 -14.00 15.39 19.65
C ASP A 136 -13.03 14.83 20.70
N GLY A 137 -11.75 15.22 20.64
CA GLY A 137 -10.72 14.77 21.57
C GLY A 137 -10.19 13.37 21.26
N HIS A 138 -10.43 12.85 20.06
CA HIS A 138 -9.79 11.63 19.60
C HIS A 138 -8.45 11.93 18.94
N LEU A 139 -7.59 10.92 18.96
CA LEU A 139 -6.33 10.96 18.27
C LEU A 139 -6.57 11.07 16.75
N GLU A 140 -5.87 12.00 16.10
CA GLU A 140 -5.95 12.21 14.65
C GLU A 140 -4.54 12.09 14.05
N CYS A 141 -4.39 11.31 12.99
CA CYS A 141 -3.19 11.27 12.17
C CYS A 141 -3.28 12.31 11.04
N GLY A 142 -2.52 13.39 11.19
CA GLY A 142 -2.24 14.32 10.09
C GLY A 142 -1.13 13.79 9.20
N ILE A 143 -1.38 13.70 7.90
CA ILE A 143 -0.39 13.28 6.90
C ILE A 143 0.14 14.52 6.20
N GLN A 144 1.46 14.71 6.22
CA GLN A 144 2.08 15.85 5.54
C GLN A 144 2.00 15.68 4.02
N HIS A 145 1.82 16.80 3.31
CA HIS A 145 1.77 16.82 1.85
C HIS A 145 2.59 18.00 1.29
N GLY A 146 3.10 17.83 0.07
CA GLY A 146 3.79 18.90 -0.66
C GLY A 146 2.85 20.04 -1.08
N SER A 147 3.43 21.19 -1.44
CA SER A 147 2.66 22.33 -1.94
C SER A 147 2.17 22.11 -3.38
N ALA A 148 1.06 22.74 -3.79
CA ALA A 148 0.56 22.56 -5.16
C ALA A 148 1.58 22.92 -6.27
N PRO A 149 2.41 23.98 -6.15
CA PRO A 149 3.48 24.25 -7.13
C PRO A 149 4.56 23.16 -7.16
N GLU A 150 4.94 22.62 -6.00
CA GLU A 150 5.92 21.54 -5.89
C GLU A 150 5.41 20.27 -6.57
N LEU A 151 4.17 19.86 -6.26
CA LEU A 151 3.56 18.68 -6.88
C LEU A 151 3.39 18.85 -8.39
N ARG A 152 3.07 20.07 -8.85
CA ARG A 152 3.04 20.39 -10.29
C ARG A 152 4.41 20.16 -10.94
N GLY A 153 5.48 20.71 -10.36
CA GLY A 153 6.84 20.55 -10.89
C GLY A 153 7.28 19.09 -10.96
N ARG A 154 6.93 18.28 -9.95
CA ARG A 154 7.17 16.82 -9.94
C ARG A 154 6.41 16.11 -11.06
N LEU A 155 5.12 16.41 -11.24
CA LEU A 155 4.29 15.83 -12.31
C LEU A 155 4.73 16.24 -13.72
N GLU A 156 5.16 17.49 -13.90
CA GLU A 156 5.73 17.97 -15.16
C GLU A 156 7.04 17.25 -15.50
N THR A 157 7.91 17.07 -14.49
CA THR A 157 9.15 16.31 -14.64
C THR A 157 8.88 14.86 -15.03
N LEU A 158 7.92 14.20 -14.36
CA LEU A 158 7.47 12.86 -14.71
C LEU A 158 6.94 12.79 -16.14
N THR A 159 6.04 13.69 -16.50
CA THR A 159 5.46 13.76 -17.86
C THR A 159 6.57 13.91 -18.90
N LYS A 160 7.52 14.82 -18.69
CA LYS A 160 8.64 15.05 -19.59
C LYS A 160 9.54 13.83 -19.71
N ASN A 161 9.87 13.18 -18.60
CA ASN A 161 10.70 11.96 -18.62
C ASN A 161 10.00 10.84 -19.39
N MET A 162 8.71 10.61 -19.13
CA MET A 162 7.93 9.58 -19.81
C MET A 162 7.78 9.83 -21.32
N SER A 163 7.67 11.10 -21.75
CA SER A 163 7.52 11.43 -23.17
C SER A 163 8.85 11.46 -23.94
N THR A 164 9.97 11.78 -23.27
CA THR A 164 11.27 11.96 -23.93
C THR A 164 12.18 10.74 -23.84
N LYS A 165 12.12 9.98 -22.74
CA LYS A 165 13.02 8.85 -22.51
C LYS A 165 12.41 7.51 -22.89
N TRP A 166 11.08 7.38 -22.83
CA TRP A 166 10.42 6.09 -22.99
C TRP A 166 9.76 5.99 -24.36
N ASN A 167 10.10 4.94 -25.10
CA ASN A 167 9.50 4.69 -26.42
C ASN A 167 8.02 4.31 -26.34
N HIS A 168 7.61 3.69 -25.23
CA HIS A 168 6.22 3.33 -24.92
C HIS A 168 5.96 3.54 -23.43
N GLN A 169 4.77 4.03 -23.11
CA GLN A 169 4.38 4.28 -21.73
C GLN A 169 3.35 3.22 -21.29
N PRO A 170 3.52 2.57 -20.13
CA PRO A 170 2.53 1.61 -19.62
C PRO A 170 1.17 2.27 -19.39
N TYR A 171 0.10 1.67 -19.92
CA TYR A 171 -1.25 2.24 -19.85
C TYR A 171 -1.65 2.60 -18.42
N LEU A 172 -1.49 1.68 -17.47
CA LEU A 172 -1.86 1.91 -16.08
C LEU A 172 -1.09 3.07 -15.45
N LEU A 173 0.21 3.19 -15.73
CA LEU A 173 1.01 4.30 -15.20
C LEU A 173 0.59 5.64 -15.81
N ILE A 174 0.35 5.70 -17.13
CA ILE A 174 -0.16 6.93 -17.78
C ILE A 174 -1.53 7.29 -17.20
N ARG A 175 -2.41 6.30 -17.04
CA ARG A 175 -3.76 6.50 -16.52
C ARG A 175 -3.70 7.12 -15.12
N ARG A 176 -2.88 6.57 -14.23
CA ARG A 176 -2.64 7.13 -12.89
C ARG A 176 -2.05 8.53 -12.92
N LEU A 177 -1.05 8.78 -13.77
CA LEU A 177 -0.47 10.11 -13.95
C LEU A 177 -1.53 11.12 -14.42
N THR A 178 -2.38 10.72 -15.35
CA THR A 178 -3.43 11.57 -15.92
C THR A 178 -4.48 11.91 -14.88
N LEU A 179 -4.96 10.92 -14.10
CA LEU A 179 -5.91 11.15 -13.02
C LEU A 179 -5.31 12.06 -11.92
N THR A 180 -4.05 11.84 -11.58
CA THR A 180 -3.32 12.67 -10.60
C THR A 180 -3.20 14.11 -11.07
N ARG A 181 -2.90 14.34 -12.36
CA ARG A 181 -2.90 15.69 -12.96
C ARG A 181 -4.28 16.33 -12.98
N GLN A 182 -5.33 15.58 -13.30
CA GLN A 182 -6.71 16.07 -13.28
C GLN A 182 -7.12 16.55 -11.88
N LEU A 183 -6.73 15.83 -10.83
CA LEU A 183 -6.96 16.29 -9.45
C LEU A 183 -6.19 17.57 -9.14
N LEU A 184 -4.91 17.66 -9.52
CA LEU A 184 -4.12 18.87 -9.32
C LEU A 184 -4.76 20.08 -10.02
N GLU A 185 -5.17 19.92 -11.28
CA GLU A 185 -5.84 20.97 -12.06
C GLU A 185 -7.17 21.38 -11.43
N ALA A 186 -7.99 20.41 -11.00
CA ALA A 186 -9.24 20.66 -10.31
C ALA A 186 -9.02 21.39 -8.96
N SER A 187 -7.99 21.04 -8.20
CA SER A 187 -7.67 21.65 -6.89
C SER A 187 -7.25 23.13 -6.97
N GLN A 188 -6.87 23.60 -8.16
CA GLN A 188 -6.37 24.95 -8.41
C GLN A 188 -7.46 25.90 -8.93
N GLN A 189 -8.58 25.36 -9.40
CA GLN A 189 -9.72 26.14 -9.84
C GLN A 189 -10.53 26.54 -8.60
N ASN A 190 -10.15 27.65 -7.98
CA ASN A 190 -10.64 28.11 -6.67
C ASN A 190 -12.17 28.21 -6.55
N ASP A 191 -12.92 28.25 -7.66
CA ASP A 191 -14.39 28.40 -7.67
C ASP A 191 -15.14 27.34 -8.50
N ASP A 192 -14.46 26.36 -9.11
CA ASP A 192 -15.13 25.39 -9.97
C ASP A 192 -15.25 23.99 -9.33
N LEU A 193 -16.23 23.86 -8.44
CA LEU A 193 -16.66 22.55 -7.92
C LEU A 193 -16.97 21.57 -9.08
N LYS A 194 -17.33 22.04 -10.28
CA LYS A 194 -17.59 21.15 -11.42
C LYS A 194 -16.34 20.41 -11.86
N ALA A 195 -15.15 21.00 -11.74
CA ALA A 195 -13.90 20.33 -12.08
C ALA A 195 -13.60 19.17 -11.11
N ILE A 196 -13.81 19.39 -9.81
CA ILE A 196 -13.68 18.35 -8.78
C ILE A 196 -14.75 17.27 -9.00
N HIS A 197 -16.01 17.64 -9.23
CA HIS A 197 -17.08 16.67 -9.54
C HIS A 197 -16.78 15.85 -10.80
N LYS A 198 -16.20 16.46 -11.84
CA LYS A 198 -15.77 15.75 -13.06
C LYS A 198 -14.68 14.73 -12.74
N PHE A 199 -13.64 15.14 -12.00
CA PHE A 199 -12.59 14.22 -11.54
C PHE A 199 -13.18 13.06 -10.72
N CYS A 200 -14.09 13.37 -9.80
CA CYS A 200 -14.73 12.40 -8.93
C CYS A 200 -15.59 11.40 -9.69
N ARG A 201 -16.37 11.87 -10.69
CA ARG A 201 -17.10 10.99 -11.60
C ARG A 201 -16.15 10.04 -12.33
N ILE A 202 -15.02 10.53 -12.84
CA ILE A 202 -14.03 9.66 -13.49
C ILE A 202 -13.48 8.63 -12.50
N THR A 203 -13.21 9.02 -11.27
CA THR A 203 -12.69 8.13 -10.21
C THR A 203 -13.68 7.02 -9.90
N GLU A 204 -14.98 7.32 -9.79
CA GLU A 204 -16.03 6.34 -9.52
C GLU A 204 -16.21 5.31 -10.66
N PHE A 205 -16.01 5.71 -11.91
CA PHE A 205 -16.12 4.83 -13.08
C PHE A 205 -14.81 4.14 -13.47
N SER A 206 -13.69 4.47 -12.82
CA SER A 206 -12.40 3.85 -13.12
C SER A 206 -12.28 2.50 -12.42
N LEU A 207 -11.62 1.55 -13.08
CA LEU A 207 -11.33 0.26 -12.47
C LEU A 207 -10.36 0.45 -11.29
N PRO A 208 -10.46 -0.36 -10.21
CA PRO A 208 -9.59 -0.19 -9.05
C PRO A 208 -8.11 -0.15 -9.40
N HIS A 209 -7.66 -0.98 -10.35
CA HIS A 209 -6.25 -1.06 -10.75
C HIS A 209 -5.75 0.15 -11.56
N GLU A 210 -6.64 0.93 -12.17
CA GLU A 210 -6.33 2.20 -12.85
C GLU A 210 -6.10 3.36 -11.89
N LEU A 211 -6.64 3.26 -10.67
CA LEU A 211 -6.52 4.30 -9.66
C LEU A 211 -5.19 4.19 -8.89
N PRO A 212 -4.53 5.32 -8.57
CA PRO A 212 -3.53 5.37 -7.51
C PRO A 212 -4.08 4.81 -6.20
N LEU A 213 -3.21 4.26 -5.34
CA LEU A 213 -3.57 3.63 -4.08
C LEU A 213 -4.39 4.53 -3.17
N SER A 214 -4.00 5.81 -3.03
CA SER A 214 -4.73 6.78 -2.21
C SER A 214 -6.14 7.07 -2.74
N PHE A 215 -6.31 7.13 -4.06
CA PHE A 215 -7.62 7.37 -4.68
C PHE A 215 -8.56 6.16 -4.55
N ARG A 216 -8.06 4.96 -4.22
CA ARG A 216 -8.90 3.78 -3.97
C ARG A 216 -9.55 3.78 -2.58
N SER A 217 -9.18 4.70 -1.69
CA SER A 217 -9.79 4.77 -0.36
C SER A 217 -11.20 5.33 -0.45
N LEU A 218 -12.18 4.53 -0.04
CA LEU A 218 -13.59 4.96 -0.03
C LEU A 218 -13.85 6.11 0.93
N ASN A 219 -13.11 6.19 2.04
CA ASN A 219 -13.22 7.28 3.01
C ASN A 219 -12.65 8.60 2.43
N TRP A 220 -11.53 8.52 1.72
CA TRP A 220 -11.01 9.68 1.00
C TRP A 220 -11.99 10.12 -0.08
N GLN A 221 -12.49 9.19 -0.89
CA GLN A 221 -13.52 9.48 -1.90
C GLN A 221 -14.78 10.07 -1.26
N SER A 222 -15.24 9.60 -0.09
CA SER A 222 -16.42 10.19 0.55
C SER A 222 -16.16 11.64 0.99
N LYS A 223 -14.97 11.93 1.53
CA LYS A 223 -14.59 13.28 2.00
C LYS A 223 -14.28 14.26 0.86
N VAL A 224 -13.78 13.78 -0.28
CA VAL A 224 -13.37 14.61 -1.43
C VAL A 224 -14.41 14.63 -2.54
N CYS A 225 -15.11 13.53 -2.80
CA CYS A 225 -15.99 13.40 -3.96
C CYS A 225 -17.48 13.46 -3.64
N ARG A 226 -17.87 13.12 -2.41
CA ARG A 226 -19.29 13.10 -2.00
C ARG A 226 -19.67 14.25 -1.08
N ASP A 227 -18.69 14.96 -0.51
CA ASP A 227 -18.95 16.15 0.30
C ASP A 227 -19.35 17.34 -0.59
N LYS A 228 -20.26 18.17 -0.09
CA LYS A 228 -20.69 19.40 -0.78
C LYS A 228 -19.56 20.42 -0.86
N ASN A 229 -18.68 20.41 0.14
CA ASN A 229 -17.52 21.30 0.22
C ASN A 229 -16.24 20.47 0.34
N PRO A 230 -15.68 19.99 -0.79
CA PRO A 230 -14.47 19.18 -0.78
C PRO A 230 -13.31 19.89 -0.08
N ASN A 231 -12.76 19.26 0.95
CA ASN A 231 -11.67 19.84 1.72
C ASN A 231 -10.36 19.81 0.90
N LYS A 232 -9.82 20.99 0.63
CA LYS A 232 -8.60 21.18 -0.18
C LYS A 232 -7.38 20.49 0.41
N ASP A 233 -7.24 20.48 1.72
CA ASP A 233 -6.13 19.81 2.40
C ASP A 233 -6.15 18.30 2.14
N LEU A 234 -7.33 17.70 2.27
CA LEU A 234 -7.53 16.26 2.03
C LEU A 234 -7.27 15.87 0.57
N MET A 235 -7.64 16.74 -0.38
CA MET A 235 -7.30 16.57 -1.79
C MET A 235 -5.78 16.56 -2.00
N MET A 236 -5.08 17.50 -1.37
CA MET A 236 -3.62 17.62 -1.50
C MET A 236 -2.88 16.43 -0.88
N ILE A 237 -3.39 15.86 0.22
CA ILE A 237 -2.85 14.60 0.78
C ILE A 237 -2.98 13.45 -0.22
N GLY A 238 -4.19 13.23 -0.76
CA GLY A 238 -4.41 12.16 -1.75
C GLY A 238 -3.53 12.35 -3.00
N LEU A 239 -3.35 13.61 -3.42
CA LEU A 239 -2.52 13.99 -4.54
C LEU A 239 -1.03 13.71 -4.30
N ASP A 240 -0.43 14.16 -3.19
CA ASP A 240 1.00 13.92 -2.91
C ASP A 240 1.31 12.42 -2.82
N GLN A 241 0.45 11.65 -2.15
CA GLN A 241 0.60 10.19 -2.08
C GLN A 241 0.58 9.54 -3.47
N SER A 242 -0.31 10.00 -4.36
CA SER A 242 -0.35 9.53 -5.76
C SER A 242 0.92 9.91 -6.53
N VAL A 243 1.44 11.13 -6.35
CA VAL A 243 2.69 11.56 -6.99
C VAL A 243 3.86 10.68 -6.55
N ARG A 244 3.99 10.39 -5.25
CA ARG A 244 5.04 9.50 -4.71
C ARG A 244 4.93 8.10 -5.29
N GLU A 245 3.72 7.54 -5.41
CA GLU A 245 3.48 6.26 -6.07
C GLU A 245 4.00 6.26 -7.51
N ILE A 246 3.59 7.26 -8.30
CA ILE A 246 3.93 7.33 -9.72
C ILE A 246 5.43 7.53 -9.90
N GLU A 247 6.09 8.35 -9.08
CA GLU A 247 7.54 8.50 -9.11
C GLU A 247 8.28 7.21 -8.80
N ALA A 248 7.79 6.44 -7.83
CA ALA A 248 8.37 5.15 -7.50
C ALA A 248 8.21 4.15 -8.64
N LEU A 249 7.00 4.06 -9.23
CA LEU A 249 6.75 3.20 -10.38
C LEU A 249 7.56 3.62 -11.61
N ALA A 250 7.73 4.93 -11.83
CA ALA A 250 8.55 5.45 -12.92
C ALA A 250 10.04 5.14 -12.74
N ARG A 251 10.57 5.29 -11.51
CA ARG A 251 11.93 4.85 -11.17
C ARG A 251 12.09 3.36 -11.40
N ARG A 252 11.11 2.55 -10.97
CA ARG A 252 11.11 1.10 -11.22
C ARG A 252 11.20 0.81 -12.71
N ILE A 253 10.46 1.48 -13.58
CA ILE A 253 10.58 1.31 -15.05
C ILE A 253 11.99 1.61 -15.56
N GLU A 254 12.59 2.71 -15.11
CA GLU A 254 13.95 3.10 -15.51
C GLU A 254 14.97 2.03 -15.04
N ASP A 255 14.80 1.50 -13.83
CA ASP A 255 15.61 0.42 -13.26
C ASP A 255 15.35 -0.94 -13.94
N THR A 256 14.09 -1.21 -14.33
CA THR A 256 13.62 -2.46 -14.94
C THR A 256 13.51 -2.38 -16.46
N SER A 257 14.32 -1.55 -17.12
CA SER A 257 14.27 -1.22 -18.56
C SER A 257 14.32 -2.41 -19.56
N LEU A 258 14.11 -3.65 -19.09
CA LEU A 258 14.12 -4.92 -19.82
C LEU A 258 12.99 -5.90 -19.43
N ILE A 259 11.87 -5.49 -18.81
CA ILE A 259 10.80 -6.44 -18.41
C ILE A 259 9.47 -6.08 -19.09
N GLY A 260 9.05 -6.93 -20.02
CA GLY A 260 7.75 -6.85 -20.69
C GLY A 260 7.24 -8.25 -21.04
N THR A 261 5.92 -8.39 -21.12
CA THR A 261 5.27 -9.55 -21.71
C THR A 261 5.25 -9.35 -23.22
N PHE A 262 5.78 -10.29 -23.98
CA PHE A 262 5.80 -10.20 -25.44
C PHE A 262 4.77 -11.16 -26.03
N THR A 263 3.75 -10.62 -26.69
CA THR A 263 2.75 -11.44 -27.39
C THR A 263 3.02 -11.43 -28.89
N LEU A 264 3.17 -12.61 -29.48
CA LEU A 264 3.33 -12.83 -30.91
C LEU A 264 2.04 -13.39 -31.49
N ALA A 265 1.42 -12.68 -32.43
CA ALA A 265 0.40 -13.26 -33.29
C ALA A 265 1.07 -13.95 -34.49
N VAL A 266 0.74 -15.23 -34.73
CA VAL A 266 1.19 -15.96 -35.91
C VAL A 266 0.18 -15.73 -37.05
N PRO A 267 0.60 -15.17 -38.19
CA PRO A 267 -0.28 -14.92 -39.33
C PRO A 267 -0.97 -16.19 -39.84
N PHE A 268 -2.22 -16.03 -40.30
CA PHE A 268 -3.03 -17.12 -40.85
C PHE A 268 -2.36 -17.85 -42.02
N ASP A 269 -1.58 -17.16 -42.86
CA ASP A 269 -0.87 -17.77 -44.00
C ASP A 269 0.31 -18.67 -43.58
N LYS A 270 0.68 -18.64 -42.29
CA LYS A 270 1.75 -19.45 -41.69
C LYS A 270 1.24 -20.47 -40.67
N SER A 271 -0.07 -20.52 -40.42
CA SER A 271 -0.70 -21.38 -39.42
C SER A 271 -1.83 -22.21 -40.04
N PRO A 272 -1.97 -23.50 -39.71
CA PRO A 272 -3.12 -24.30 -40.15
C PRO A 272 -4.45 -23.89 -39.47
N VAL A 273 -4.43 -22.93 -38.54
CA VAL A 273 -5.58 -22.48 -37.75
C VAL A 273 -5.67 -20.96 -37.67
N LYS A 274 -6.89 -20.42 -37.45
CA LYS A 274 -7.27 -19.00 -37.61
C LYS A 274 -6.27 -18.01 -36.99
N GLU A 275 -5.79 -18.26 -35.77
CA GLU A 275 -4.77 -17.42 -35.13
C GLU A 275 -4.15 -18.12 -33.92
N TYR A 276 -2.83 -17.97 -33.74
CA TYR A 276 -2.12 -18.36 -32.52
C TYR A 276 -1.49 -17.14 -31.87
N TRP A 277 -1.64 -17.05 -30.56
CA TRP A 277 -1.04 -16.02 -29.72
C TRP A 277 -0.01 -16.68 -28.82
N ILE A 278 1.26 -16.28 -28.94
CA ILE A 278 2.35 -16.76 -28.11
C ILE A 278 2.76 -15.65 -27.16
N THR A 279 2.42 -15.80 -25.89
CA THR A 279 2.76 -14.85 -24.83
C THR A 279 4.04 -15.29 -24.13
N LEU A 280 5.08 -14.46 -24.13
CA LEU A 280 6.35 -14.68 -23.43
C LEU A 280 6.42 -13.79 -22.19
N GLN A 281 6.57 -14.39 -21.02
CA GLN A 281 6.72 -13.70 -19.75
C GLN A 281 8.06 -14.08 -19.11
N PRO A 282 8.96 -13.15 -18.76
CA PRO A 282 10.24 -13.50 -18.12
C PRO A 282 10.00 -14.26 -16.80
N MET A 283 10.73 -15.36 -16.61
CA MET A 283 10.71 -16.21 -15.41
C MET A 283 11.61 -15.64 -14.32
N ASP A 284 12.84 -15.31 -14.69
CA ASP A 284 13.81 -14.65 -13.82
C ASP A 284 13.91 -13.20 -14.25
N LEU A 285 13.34 -12.33 -13.43
CA LEU A 285 13.66 -10.91 -13.48
C LEU A 285 15.18 -10.80 -13.24
N PRO A 286 15.94 -9.91 -13.91
CA PRO A 286 17.06 -9.31 -13.20
C PRO A 286 16.45 -8.77 -11.92
N VAL A 287 16.73 -9.47 -10.81
CA VAL A 287 16.21 -9.15 -9.49
C VAL A 287 16.46 -7.66 -9.34
N LEU A 288 15.37 -6.86 -9.30
CA LEU A 288 15.37 -5.49 -8.77
C LEU A 288 16.32 -5.55 -7.61
N ALA A 289 17.56 -5.04 -7.75
CA ALA A 289 18.67 -5.43 -6.89
C ALA A 289 18.12 -5.45 -5.46
N LYS A 290 17.82 -6.66 -4.96
CA LYS A 290 17.23 -6.81 -3.64
C LYS A 290 18.40 -6.34 -2.82
N SER A 291 18.31 -5.15 -2.23
CA SER A 291 19.32 -4.69 -1.30
C SER A 291 19.54 -5.86 -0.35
N ASP A 292 20.74 -6.44 -0.40
CA ASP A 292 21.08 -7.73 0.20
C ASP A 292 20.63 -7.79 1.66
N SER A 293 19.40 -8.26 1.88
CA SER A 293 18.86 -8.55 3.19
C SER A 293 17.91 -9.73 3.03
N PRO A 294 18.18 -10.84 3.74
CA PRO A 294 17.44 -12.08 3.56
C PRO A 294 16.01 -11.91 4.08
N ASN A 295 15.02 -12.16 3.23
CA ASN A 295 13.67 -12.65 3.53
C ASN A 295 12.80 -12.00 4.61
N THR A 296 13.12 -10.81 5.11
CA THR A 296 12.23 -10.08 6.03
C THR A 296 11.78 -8.78 5.37
N SER A 297 10.58 -8.78 4.78
CA SER A 297 9.95 -7.55 4.32
C SER A 297 9.77 -6.63 5.54
N THR A 298 10.37 -5.44 5.49
CA THR A 298 10.08 -4.39 6.47
C THR A 298 8.58 -4.13 6.44
N CYS A 299 7.88 -4.36 7.55
CA CYS A 299 6.46 -4.06 7.62
C CYS A 299 6.23 -3.04 8.72
N VAL A 300 5.63 -1.94 8.33
CA VAL A 300 4.99 -1.00 9.25
C VAL A 300 3.52 -1.02 8.91
N TRP A 301 2.69 -0.79 9.90
CA TRP A 301 1.32 -0.49 9.60
C TRP A 301 1.21 0.91 9.00
N HIS A 302 0.13 1.17 8.29
CA HIS A 302 -0.06 2.51 7.75
C HIS A 302 -1.53 2.85 7.69
N PRO A 303 -1.94 4.01 8.21
CA PRO A 303 -3.36 4.37 8.26
C PRO A 303 -3.94 4.74 6.90
N ILE A 304 -3.13 4.86 5.85
CA ILE A 304 -3.70 4.94 4.49
C ILE A 304 -4.36 3.60 4.12
N PHE A 305 -3.86 2.49 4.67
CA PHE A 305 -4.11 1.13 4.20
C PHE A 305 -4.46 0.16 5.33
N ALA A 306 -4.97 0.65 6.46
CA ALA A 306 -5.16 -0.15 7.67
C ALA A 306 -5.98 -1.43 7.44
N ASP A 307 -6.99 -1.39 6.57
CA ASP A 307 -7.83 -2.53 6.23
C ASP A 307 -7.38 -3.29 4.97
N GLN A 308 -6.29 -2.86 4.34
CA GLN A 308 -5.86 -3.29 3.00
C GLN A 308 -4.35 -3.54 2.97
N MET A 309 -3.95 -4.65 3.59
CA MET A 309 -2.55 -5.04 3.77
C MET A 309 -1.79 -5.17 2.45
N ASP A 310 -2.47 -5.64 1.40
CA ASP A 310 -1.93 -5.67 0.05
C ASP A 310 -1.44 -4.29 -0.39
N LYS A 311 -2.22 -3.24 -0.11
CA LYS A 311 -1.86 -1.85 -0.44
C LYS A 311 -0.75 -1.31 0.47
N THR A 312 -0.73 -1.65 1.76
CA THR A 312 0.37 -1.29 2.67
C THR A 312 1.69 -1.81 2.14
N ILE A 313 1.74 -3.10 1.77
CA ILE A 313 2.95 -3.73 1.25
C ILE A 313 3.37 -3.08 -0.06
N ILE A 314 2.43 -2.83 -0.98
CA ILE A 314 2.72 -2.12 -2.22
C ILE A 314 3.32 -0.73 -1.92
N ALA A 315 2.74 0.03 -1.01
CA ALA A 315 3.23 1.38 -0.68
C ALA A 315 4.61 1.38 -0.04
N VAL A 316 4.91 0.39 0.82
CA VAL A 316 6.25 0.18 1.38
C VAL A 316 7.25 -0.22 0.28
N GLU A 317 6.89 -1.14 -0.61
CA GLU A 317 7.76 -1.56 -1.73
C GLU A 317 8.02 -0.44 -2.74
N LEU A 318 7.09 0.50 -2.86
CA LEU A 318 7.24 1.72 -3.64
C LEU A 318 7.96 2.83 -2.85
N GLY A 319 8.34 2.61 -1.60
CA GLY A 319 9.03 3.62 -0.77
C GLY A 319 8.21 4.88 -0.53
N GLN A 320 6.88 4.78 -0.63
CA GLN A 320 5.96 5.89 -0.35
C GLN A 320 5.86 6.15 1.16
N LEU A 321 6.10 5.10 1.94
CA LEU A 321 6.04 5.11 3.40
C LEU A 321 7.44 5.06 3.98
N ALA A 322 7.68 5.85 5.02
CA ALA A 322 8.91 5.75 5.78
C ALA A 322 8.93 4.41 6.55
N SER A 323 10.09 3.76 6.61
CA SER A 323 10.32 2.68 7.57
C SER A 323 11.28 3.21 8.63
N PRO A 324 10.86 3.36 9.90
CA PRO A 324 11.68 3.98 10.95
C PRO A 324 12.88 3.10 11.32
N SER A 325 12.87 1.83 10.91
CA SER A 325 14.06 0.97 10.96
C SER A 325 13.98 -0.12 9.90
N LYS A 326 15.13 -0.49 9.31
CA LYS A 326 15.29 -1.75 8.55
C LYS A 326 15.01 -3.01 9.39
N LYS A 327 14.47 -2.88 10.61
CA LYS A 327 14.33 -3.91 11.65
C LYS A 327 12.88 -4.34 11.89
N SER A 328 11.87 -3.78 11.22
CA SER A 328 10.47 -4.23 11.41
C SER A 328 10.21 -5.52 10.61
N PHE A 329 10.51 -6.67 11.20
CA PHE A 329 10.48 -7.94 10.49
C PHE A 329 9.08 -8.55 10.50
N CYS A 330 8.49 -8.71 9.31
CA CYS A 330 7.38 -9.63 9.15
C CYS A 330 7.89 -11.08 9.17
N THR A 331 7.40 -11.87 10.12
CA THR A 331 7.39 -13.33 9.95
C THR A 331 6.19 -13.65 9.05
N PRO A 332 6.36 -14.35 7.91
CA PRO A 332 5.27 -14.56 6.97
C PRO A 332 4.16 -15.41 7.59
N VAL A 333 3.04 -14.76 7.93
CA VAL A 333 1.74 -15.41 8.10
C VAL A 333 1.29 -15.89 6.71
N PRO A 334 0.56 -17.02 6.56
CA PRO A 334 0.18 -17.58 5.24
C PRO A 334 -0.40 -16.56 4.24
N ASP A 335 -1.15 -15.56 4.71
CA ASP A 335 -1.74 -14.51 3.88
C ASP A 335 -0.73 -13.45 3.41
N LEU A 336 0.35 -13.22 4.17
CA LEU A 336 1.39 -12.27 3.79
C LEU A 336 2.13 -12.71 2.52
N ALA A 337 2.41 -14.00 2.38
CA ALA A 337 3.05 -14.54 1.17
C ALA A 337 2.17 -14.35 -0.08
N LYS A 338 0.84 -14.42 0.08
CA LYS A 338 -0.13 -14.10 -0.98
C LYS A 338 -0.14 -12.60 -1.29
N ASN A 339 -0.11 -11.75 -0.26
CA ASN A 339 -0.10 -10.30 -0.40
C ASN A 339 1.19 -9.79 -1.07
N VAL A 340 2.35 -10.38 -0.76
CA VAL A 340 3.61 -10.09 -1.46
C VAL A 340 3.52 -10.45 -2.94
N LYS A 341 2.94 -11.60 -3.30
CA LYS A 341 2.69 -11.94 -4.72
C LYS A 341 1.74 -10.95 -5.38
N ALA A 342 0.72 -10.47 -4.67
CA ALA A 342 -0.20 -9.46 -5.18
C ALA A 342 0.49 -8.11 -5.38
N ALA A 343 1.40 -7.72 -4.47
CA ALA A 343 2.21 -6.51 -4.60
C ALA A 343 3.16 -6.58 -5.80
N ASP A 344 3.86 -7.70 -5.96
CA ASP A 344 4.66 -8.01 -7.14
C ASP A 344 3.83 -7.89 -8.43
N HIS A 345 2.64 -8.50 -8.44
CA HIS A 345 1.74 -8.46 -9.60
C HIS A 345 1.28 -7.04 -9.90
N TYR A 346 0.93 -6.27 -8.87
CA TYR A 346 0.54 -4.87 -9.00
C TYR A 346 1.67 -4.04 -9.63
N ILE A 347 2.89 -4.15 -9.11
CA ILE A 347 4.03 -3.38 -9.60
C ILE A 347 4.28 -3.76 -11.06
N ARG A 348 4.37 -5.07 -11.35
CA ARG A 348 4.58 -5.59 -12.71
C ARG A 348 3.51 -5.12 -13.68
N ALA A 349 2.22 -5.25 -13.35
CA ALA A 349 1.13 -4.78 -14.21
C ALA A 349 1.19 -3.27 -14.43
N SER A 350 1.65 -2.51 -13.44
CA SER A 350 1.75 -1.05 -13.53
C SER A 350 2.91 -0.57 -14.40
N ILE A 351 4.00 -1.33 -14.46
CA ILE A 351 5.23 -0.96 -15.18
C ILE A 351 5.44 -1.71 -16.49
N ALA A 352 4.75 -2.84 -16.70
CA ALA A 352 4.78 -3.56 -17.96
C ALA A 352 3.99 -2.77 -19.01
N SER A 353 4.65 -2.45 -20.12
CA SER A 353 3.95 -1.99 -21.31
C SER A 353 3.24 -3.17 -21.97
N GLU A 354 1.93 -3.06 -22.21
CA GLU A 354 1.25 -3.92 -23.19
C GLU A 354 1.92 -3.69 -24.55
N MET A 355 2.67 -4.69 -25.02
CA MET A 355 3.27 -4.69 -26.35
C MET A 355 2.43 -5.56 -27.25
N GLU A 356 1.37 -4.99 -27.83
CA GLU A 356 0.70 -5.59 -28.98
C GLU A 356 1.24 -4.91 -30.24
N PHE A 357 2.05 -5.63 -31.02
CA PHE A 357 2.41 -5.22 -32.37
C PHE A 357 1.91 -6.28 -33.33
N PRO A 358 0.98 -5.96 -34.24
CA PRO A 358 0.70 -6.84 -35.35
C PRO A 358 1.93 -6.85 -36.26
N ILE A 359 2.52 -8.03 -36.48
CA ILE A 359 3.56 -8.22 -37.51
C ILE A 359 2.83 -8.22 -38.86
N VAL A 360 2.59 -7.05 -39.43
CA VAL A 360 1.95 -6.92 -40.75
C VAL A 360 3.00 -6.86 -41.85
N ASN A 361 2.99 -7.90 -42.70
CA ASN A 361 3.56 -8.01 -44.04
C ASN A 361 4.90 -7.27 -44.35
N GLY A 362 6.00 -8.00 -44.21
CA GLY A 362 7.18 -7.84 -45.09
C GLY A 362 8.34 -7.00 -44.58
N GLN A 363 8.16 -6.21 -43.51
CA GLN A 363 9.30 -5.59 -42.80
C GLN A 363 9.54 -6.34 -41.49
N SER A 364 10.43 -7.33 -41.52
CA SER A 364 10.87 -8.01 -40.31
C SER A 364 11.57 -6.99 -39.39
N ARG A 365 10.90 -6.51 -38.35
CA ARG A 365 11.60 -5.87 -37.23
C ARG A 365 12.15 -6.97 -36.34
N GLN A 366 13.47 -7.03 -36.25
CA GLN A 366 14.13 -7.96 -35.34
C GLN A 366 13.85 -7.50 -33.91
N LEU A 367 12.94 -8.20 -33.23
CA LEU A 367 12.66 -7.93 -31.83
C LEU A 367 13.79 -8.53 -30.98
N ARG A 368 14.58 -7.66 -30.35
CA ARG A 368 15.60 -8.09 -29.38
C ARG A 368 14.93 -8.25 -28.03
N LEU A 369 14.56 -9.48 -27.70
CA LEU A 369 14.22 -9.81 -26.32
C LEU A 369 15.49 -9.78 -25.46
N PRO A 370 15.41 -9.28 -24.22
CA PRO A 370 16.47 -9.43 -23.24
C PRO A 370 16.91 -10.89 -23.10
N THR A 371 18.18 -11.12 -22.78
CA THR A 371 18.68 -12.47 -22.51
C THR A 371 18.17 -12.94 -21.15
N GLY A 372 17.35 -13.99 -21.13
CA GLY A 372 16.73 -14.49 -19.90
C GLY A 372 15.92 -15.75 -20.12
N ASP A 373 15.36 -16.28 -19.04
CA ASP A 373 14.42 -17.39 -19.09
C ASP A 373 12.99 -16.81 -19.12
N TYR A 374 12.12 -17.38 -19.96
CA TYR A 374 10.75 -16.92 -20.17
C TYR A 374 9.79 -18.10 -20.07
N LYS A 375 8.64 -17.90 -19.44
CA LYS A 375 7.48 -18.77 -19.54
C LYS A 375 6.73 -18.38 -20.80
N PHE A 376 6.40 -19.36 -21.64
CA PHE A 376 5.54 -19.13 -22.80
C PHE A 376 4.16 -19.73 -22.57
N SER A 377 3.15 -19.10 -23.15
CA SER A 377 1.78 -19.60 -23.24
C SER A 377 1.30 -19.45 -24.67
N ILE A 378 0.83 -20.53 -25.28
CA ILE A 378 0.26 -20.54 -26.63
C ILE A 378 -1.25 -20.67 -26.50
N THR A 379 -1.94 -19.68 -27.03
CA THR A 379 -3.39 -19.62 -27.08
C THR A 379 -3.82 -19.75 -28.53
N GLN A 380 -4.83 -20.59 -28.79
CA GLN A 380 -5.45 -20.69 -30.10
C GLN A 380 -6.76 -19.91 -30.09
N LEU A 381 -6.90 -18.94 -31.00
CA LEU A 381 -8.16 -18.21 -31.17
C LEU A 381 -9.08 -18.98 -32.12
N ASN A 382 -10.24 -19.37 -31.60
CA ASN A 382 -11.30 -20.03 -32.38
C ASN A 382 -12.45 -19.08 -32.77
N GLY A 383 -12.36 -17.80 -32.37
CA GLY A 383 -13.38 -16.78 -32.63
C GLY A 383 -13.53 -16.39 -34.10
N PRO A 384 -14.67 -15.81 -34.51
CA PRO A 384 -14.88 -15.31 -35.86
C PRO A 384 -14.09 -14.02 -36.18
N PHE A 385 -13.71 -13.23 -35.17
CA PHE A 385 -13.00 -11.95 -35.31
C PHE A 385 -11.90 -11.79 -34.25
N SER A 386 -10.76 -11.18 -34.62
CA SER A 386 -9.65 -10.85 -33.72
C SER A 386 -9.89 -9.59 -32.89
N GLU A 387 -10.92 -8.79 -33.23
CA GLU A 387 -11.21 -7.47 -32.66
C GLU A 387 -12.26 -7.47 -31.54
N GLU A 388 -12.91 -8.61 -31.26
CA GLU A 388 -13.83 -8.74 -30.12
C GLU A 388 -13.01 -8.92 -28.83
N MET A 389 -12.81 -7.83 -28.08
CA MET A 389 -12.09 -7.82 -26.80
C MET A 389 -12.64 -8.89 -25.84
N PHE A 390 -11.76 -9.81 -25.43
CA PHE A 390 -12.08 -10.99 -24.63
C PHE A 390 -12.50 -10.63 -23.20
N THR A 391 -13.55 -11.29 -22.71
CA THR A 391 -13.74 -11.50 -21.27
C THR A 391 -12.76 -12.60 -20.83
N THR A 392 -12.05 -12.40 -19.72
CA THR A 392 -10.93 -13.24 -19.23
C THR A 392 -11.30 -14.68 -18.83
N GLU A 393 -12.54 -15.12 -19.03
CA GLU A 393 -13.07 -16.36 -18.44
C GLU A 393 -12.99 -17.59 -19.37
N GLU A 394 -12.70 -17.47 -20.67
CA GLU A 394 -12.74 -18.60 -21.62
C GLU A 394 -11.55 -18.70 -22.58
N ILE A 395 -10.32 -18.55 -22.08
CA ILE A 395 -9.12 -18.82 -22.89
C ILE A 395 -8.23 -19.86 -22.22
N ILE A 396 -8.36 -21.11 -22.63
CA ILE A 396 -7.48 -22.21 -22.19
C ILE A 396 -6.28 -22.26 -23.15
N PRO A 397 -5.04 -22.06 -22.66
CA PRO A 397 -3.85 -22.18 -23.50
C PRO A 397 -3.65 -23.65 -23.94
N ILE A 398 -3.36 -23.85 -25.22
CA ILE A 398 -3.10 -25.16 -25.81
C ILE A 398 -1.71 -25.70 -25.47
N SER A 399 -0.79 -24.81 -25.09
CA SER A 399 0.57 -25.19 -24.70
C SER A 399 1.14 -24.16 -23.73
N ILE A 400 1.83 -24.63 -22.70
CA ILE A 400 2.55 -23.80 -21.74
C ILE A 400 3.92 -24.43 -21.53
N GLY A 401 4.96 -23.63 -21.51
CA GLY A 401 6.31 -24.11 -21.24
C GLY A 401 7.27 -23.00 -20.88
N GLN A 402 8.56 -23.31 -21.01
CA GLN A 402 9.65 -22.40 -20.68
C GLN A 402 10.67 -22.35 -21.81
N ILE A 403 11.23 -21.17 -22.07
CA ILE A 403 12.22 -20.92 -23.11
C ILE A 403 13.36 -20.07 -22.53
N SER A 404 14.59 -20.58 -22.64
CA SER A 404 15.80 -19.85 -22.27
C SER A 404 16.38 -19.14 -23.49
N TRP A 405 16.37 -17.82 -23.49
CA TRP A 405 17.01 -16.99 -24.52
C TRP A 405 18.53 -17.03 -24.46
N LYS A 406 19.12 -17.64 -23.41
CA LYS A 406 20.57 -17.75 -23.20
C LYS A 406 21.21 -18.92 -23.95
N THR A 407 20.51 -20.05 -24.08
CA THR A 407 21.16 -21.33 -24.43
C THR A 407 20.73 -21.93 -25.75
N LYS A 408 19.45 -21.84 -26.15
CA LYS A 408 18.92 -22.43 -27.43
C LYS A 408 17.44 -22.07 -27.69
N PRO A 409 17.07 -20.78 -27.87
CA PRO A 409 15.66 -20.42 -28.10
C PRO A 409 15.08 -21.04 -29.38
N HIS A 410 15.90 -21.25 -30.41
CA HIS A 410 15.48 -21.76 -31.72
C HIS A 410 14.84 -23.15 -31.70
N LEU A 411 15.20 -24.03 -30.75
CA LEU A 411 14.63 -25.38 -30.67
C LEU A 411 13.19 -25.34 -30.15
N VAL A 412 12.95 -24.50 -29.14
CA VAL A 412 11.62 -24.32 -28.55
C VAL A 412 10.72 -23.56 -29.53
N ILE A 413 11.23 -22.50 -30.18
CA ILE A 413 10.50 -21.78 -31.23
C ILE A 413 10.11 -22.69 -32.39
N LYS A 414 10.97 -23.65 -32.78
CA LYS A 414 10.67 -24.63 -33.84
C LYS A 414 9.63 -25.68 -33.42
N SER A 415 9.44 -25.88 -32.13
CA SER A 415 8.46 -26.85 -31.58
C SER A 415 7.07 -26.25 -31.38
N TRP A 416 6.97 -24.92 -31.30
CA TRP A 416 5.72 -24.19 -31.48
C TRP A 416 5.28 -24.32 -32.94
#